data_AF-A0A3S5BMW4-F1
#
_entry.id   AF-A0A3S5BMW4-F1
#
_cell.length_a   1.000
_cell.length_b   1.000
_cell.length_c   1.000
_cell.angle_alpha   90.00
_cell.angle_beta   90.00
_cell.angle_gamma   90.00
#
_symmetry.space_group_name_H-M   'P 1'
#
loop_
_entity.id
_entity.type
_entity.pdbx_description
1 polymer ?
#
loop_
_entity_poly.entity_id
_entity_poly.type
_entity_poly.pdbx_seq_one_letter_code
_entity_poly.pdbx_strand_id
1 'polypeptide(L)'
;MVSQGSINYCQYSLCNWNALHRGSLSHESVSYISWISSLSSVKHGYADVVVAGGTESCLDPWTFAAFSRMRALATDQDLGFLPHHISRPFDSRRNGFVMSEGAAALVLQAWPPPLHVQSRYSSITGTDVVNPLAEIVGYGRTSK
;
A
#
# COMPACT_ATOMS: atom_id res chain seq x y z
N MET A 1 23.97 28.17 20.05
CA MET A 1 24.09 26.85 19.41
C MET A 1 22.70 26.30 19.17
N VAL A 2 22.07 26.65 18.04
CA VAL A 2 20.77 26.12 17.61
C VAL A 2 21.07 24.99 16.64
N SER A 3 21.04 23.74 17.11
CA SER A 3 21.08 22.57 16.24
C SER A 3 19.72 22.49 15.56
N GLN A 4 19.69 22.81 14.26
CA GLN A 4 18.54 22.58 13.40
C GLN A 4 18.26 21.08 13.37
N GLY A 5 17.20 20.64 14.05
CA GLY A 5 16.66 19.30 13.92
C GLY A 5 16.06 19.12 12.54
N SER A 6 16.88 18.71 11.58
CA SER A 6 16.44 18.30 10.25
C SER A 6 15.65 16.99 10.38
N ILE A 7 14.32 17.09 10.23
CA ILE A 7 13.45 15.92 10.09
C ILE A 7 13.78 15.29 8.75
N ASN A 8 14.12 14.00 8.75
CA ASN A 8 14.30 13.26 7.50
C ASN A 8 12.91 12.89 6.95
N TYR A 9 12.30 13.79 6.17
CA TYR A 9 11.13 13.43 5.37
C TYR A 9 11.60 12.65 4.14
N CYS A 10 11.26 11.36 4.06
CA CYS A 10 11.29 10.69 2.77
C CYS A 10 10.03 11.12 1.99
N GLN A 11 10.25 11.83 0.87
CA GLN A 11 9.20 12.19 -0.08
C GLN A 11 8.31 10.98 -0.39
N TYR A 12 7.01 11.26 -0.46
CA TYR A 12 5.95 10.38 -0.95
C TYR A 12 6.48 9.25 -1.85
N SER A 13 6.43 8.01 -1.38
CA SER A 13 6.47 6.86 -2.28
C SER A 13 5.08 6.65 -2.89
N LEU A 14 4.53 7.72 -3.48
CA LEU A 14 3.38 7.65 -4.36
C LEU A 14 3.94 7.38 -5.75
N CYS A 15 3.82 6.14 -6.21
CA CYS A 15 4.15 5.83 -7.60
C CYS A 15 3.12 6.50 -8.52
N ASN A 16 3.55 7.58 -9.18
CA ASN A 16 2.84 8.20 -10.28
C ASN A 16 2.96 7.32 -11.54
N TRP A 17 1.98 7.43 -12.45
CA TRP A 17 1.87 6.75 -13.74
C TRP A 17 3.17 6.77 -14.58
N ASN A 18 4.04 7.75 -14.38
CA ASN A 18 5.38 7.84 -15.00
C ASN A 18 6.35 6.70 -14.61
N ALA A 19 6.12 5.96 -13.52
CA ALA A 19 6.95 4.82 -13.14
C ALA A 19 6.77 3.61 -14.09
N LEU A 20 5.61 3.49 -14.75
CA LEU A 20 5.31 2.42 -15.72
C LEU A 20 6.21 2.48 -16.97
N HIS A 21 6.65 3.67 -17.38
CA HIS A 21 7.49 3.84 -18.57
C HIS A 21 8.92 3.28 -18.39
N ARG A 22 9.33 2.96 -17.15
CA ARG A 22 10.63 2.32 -16.86
C ARG A 22 10.59 0.78 -16.84
N GLY A 23 9.54 0.20 -17.43
CA GLY A 23 9.55 -1.18 -17.95
C GLY A 23 9.80 -2.31 -16.94
N SER A 24 9.56 -2.11 -15.65
CA SER A 24 10.01 -3.08 -14.62
C SER A 24 8.96 -3.56 -13.63
N LEU A 25 7.70 -3.10 -13.66
CA LEU A 25 6.74 -3.42 -12.60
C LEU A 25 5.36 -3.80 -13.13
N SER A 26 4.82 -4.93 -12.66
CA SER A 26 3.40 -5.26 -12.79
C SER A 26 2.59 -4.37 -11.86
N HIS A 27 1.44 -3.89 -12.35
CA HIS A 27 0.50 -3.00 -11.64
C HIS A 27 0.23 -3.44 -10.18
N GLU A 28 0.03 -4.75 -9.96
CA GLU A 28 -0.28 -5.31 -8.63
C GLU A 28 0.88 -5.23 -7.62
N SER A 29 2.13 -5.10 -8.08
CA SER A 29 3.32 -5.10 -7.21
C SER A 29 3.72 -3.71 -6.73
N VAL A 30 3.12 -2.65 -7.27
CA VAL A 30 3.55 -1.26 -7.06
C VAL A 30 3.28 -0.81 -5.63
N SER A 31 2.08 -1.10 -5.11
CA SER A 31 1.73 -0.85 -3.70
C SER A 31 2.70 -1.58 -2.77
N TYR A 32 2.95 -2.85 -3.02
CA TYR A 32 3.82 -3.67 -2.17
C TYR A 32 5.27 -3.15 -2.08
N ILE A 33 5.81 -2.61 -3.17
CA ILE A 33 7.15 -2.02 -3.18
C ILE A 33 7.21 -0.70 -2.41
N SER A 34 6.19 0.17 -2.56
CA SER A 34 6.08 1.41 -1.77
C SER A 34 6.05 1.09 -0.28
N TRP A 35 5.24 0.10 0.09
CA TRP A 35 5.13 -0.42 1.45
C TRP A 35 6.48 -0.89 2.03
N ILE A 36 7.18 -1.79 1.33
CA ILE A 36 8.45 -2.31 1.83
C ILE A 36 9.55 -1.26 1.88
N SER A 37 9.63 -0.40 0.87
CA SER A 37 10.64 0.66 0.81
C SER A 37 10.45 1.63 1.97
N SER A 38 9.19 1.99 2.27
CA SER A 38 8.83 2.84 3.40
C SER A 38 9.22 2.21 4.74
N LEU A 39 8.92 0.93 4.93
CA LEU A 39 9.34 0.18 6.13
C LEU A 39 10.85 0.13 6.29
N SER A 40 11.58 -0.10 5.18
CA SER A 40 13.03 -0.08 5.18
C SER A 40 13.58 1.30 5.55
N SER A 41 13.00 2.38 5.01
CA SER A 41 13.42 3.74 5.34
C SER A 41 13.26 4.05 6.83
N VAL A 42 12.12 3.68 7.42
CA VAL A 42 11.88 3.88 8.85
C VAL A 42 12.80 3.01 9.70
N LYS A 43 12.94 1.73 9.36
CA LYS A 43 13.76 0.77 10.12
C LYS A 43 15.25 1.14 10.14
N HIS A 44 15.78 1.65 9.04
CA HIS A 44 17.19 2.04 8.94
C HIS A 44 17.44 3.50 9.38
N GLY A 45 16.42 4.21 9.88
CA GLY A 45 16.55 5.60 10.33
C GLY A 45 16.75 6.62 9.21
N TYR A 46 16.45 6.25 7.97
CA TYR A 46 16.45 7.20 6.83
C TYR A 46 15.25 8.13 6.86
N ALA A 47 14.18 7.78 7.59
CA ALA A 47 13.03 8.64 7.81
C ALA A 47 12.35 8.31 9.13
N ASP A 48 11.86 9.33 9.84
CA ASP A 48 11.15 9.14 11.11
C ASP A 48 9.65 8.88 10.91
N VAL A 49 9.09 9.45 9.83
CA VAL A 49 7.69 9.33 9.42
C VAL A 49 7.63 9.23 7.89
N VAL A 50 6.84 8.28 7.36
CA VAL A 50 6.68 8.03 5.93
C VAL A 50 5.20 7.81 5.60
N VAL A 51 4.73 8.43 4.51
CA VAL A 51 3.41 8.11 3.94
C VAL A 51 3.61 7.04 2.87
N ALA A 52 3.11 5.84 3.12
CA ALA A 52 3.16 4.70 2.21
C ALA A 52 1.77 4.48 1.60
N GLY A 53 1.67 4.24 0.30
CA GLY A 53 0.37 4.05 -0.34
C GLY A 53 0.47 3.58 -1.78
N GLY A 54 -0.69 3.33 -2.37
CA GLY A 54 -0.82 2.90 -3.76
C GLY A 54 -2.24 3.14 -4.28
N THR A 55 -2.35 3.21 -5.59
CA THR A 55 -3.62 3.35 -6.31
C THR A 55 -3.58 2.48 -7.56
N GLU A 56 -4.74 1.96 -7.95
CA GLU A 56 -4.92 1.15 -9.13
C GLU A 56 -6.23 1.52 -9.82
N SER A 57 -6.17 1.60 -11.15
CA SER A 57 -7.28 2.04 -12.00
C SER A 57 -7.29 1.21 -13.28
N CYS A 58 -7.64 -0.07 -13.14
CA CYS A 58 -7.57 -1.07 -14.20
C CYS A 58 -8.92 -1.41 -14.85
N LEU A 59 -9.99 -0.69 -14.52
CA LEU A 59 -11.34 -0.92 -15.05
C LEU A 59 -11.54 -0.23 -16.41
N ASP A 60 -10.78 -0.66 -17.42
CA ASP A 60 -11.00 -0.25 -18.81
C ASP A 60 -11.41 -1.45 -19.68
N PRO A 61 -12.13 -1.22 -20.81
CA PRO A 61 -12.63 -2.31 -21.65
C PRO A 61 -11.54 -3.22 -22.22
N TRP A 62 -10.34 -2.70 -22.47
CA TRP A 62 -9.24 -3.48 -23.05
C TRP A 62 -8.66 -4.42 -22.02
N THR A 63 -8.39 -3.92 -20.82
CA THR A 63 -7.90 -4.72 -19.70
C THR A 63 -8.92 -5.80 -19.33
N PHE A 64 -10.21 -5.46 -19.28
CA PHE A 64 -11.27 -6.45 -19.04
C PHE A 64 -11.31 -7.54 -20.12
N ALA A 65 -11.21 -7.16 -21.40
CA ALA A 65 -11.17 -8.11 -22.52
C ALA A 65 -9.92 -9.01 -22.48
N ALA A 66 -8.77 -8.44 -22.15
CA ALA A 66 -7.51 -9.18 -22.04
C ALA A 66 -7.58 -10.24 -20.93
N PHE A 67 -8.00 -9.86 -19.72
CA PHE A 67 -8.15 -10.81 -18.60
C PHE A 67 -9.27 -11.83 -18.83
N SER A 68 -10.35 -11.44 -19.51
CA SER A 68 -11.40 -12.36 -19.94
C SER A 68 -10.86 -13.42 -20.91
N ARG A 69 -10.05 -13.01 -21.88
CA ARG A 69 -9.44 -13.94 -22.86
C ARG A 69 -8.41 -14.87 -22.23
N MET A 70 -7.70 -14.40 -21.20
CA MET A 70 -6.82 -15.23 -20.38
C MET A 70 -7.59 -16.18 -19.43
N ARG A 71 -8.92 -16.07 -19.37
CA ARG A 71 -9.80 -16.81 -18.44
C ARG A 71 -9.41 -16.59 -16.98
N ALA A 72 -8.94 -15.39 -16.65
CA ALA A 72 -8.52 -15.03 -15.30
C ALA A 72 -9.69 -14.50 -14.45
N LEU A 73 -10.72 -13.95 -15.09
CA LEU A 73 -11.88 -13.36 -14.43
C LEU A 73 -12.92 -14.40 -14.05
N ALA A 74 -13.52 -14.22 -12.87
CA ALA A 74 -14.66 -15.01 -12.43
C ALA A 74 -15.86 -14.81 -13.37
N THR A 75 -16.50 -15.91 -13.77
CA THR A 75 -17.68 -15.90 -14.65
C THR A 75 -18.91 -16.41 -13.88
N ASP A 76 -20.08 -15.85 -14.17
CA ASP A 76 -21.32 -16.12 -13.41
C ASP A 76 -22.08 -17.36 -13.92
N GLN A 77 -21.38 -18.36 -14.48
CA GLN A 77 -22.05 -19.50 -15.12
C GLN A 77 -22.80 -20.41 -14.13
N ASP A 78 -22.47 -20.35 -12.83
CA ASP A 78 -22.96 -21.30 -11.81
C ASP A 78 -23.87 -20.69 -10.72
N LEU A 79 -24.10 -19.36 -10.67
CA LEU A 79 -24.62 -18.69 -9.46
C LEU A 79 -25.83 -17.78 -9.63
N GLY A 80 -26.41 -17.65 -10.82
CA GLY A 80 -27.70 -16.96 -11.00
C GLY A 80 -27.71 -15.52 -10.50
N PHE A 81 -26.69 -14.71 -10.84
CA PHE A 81 -26.62 -13.28 -10.53
C PHE A 81 -26.63 -12.96 -9.02
N LEU A 82 -25.71 -13.57 -8.26
CA LEU A 82 -25.40 -13.17 -6.89
C LEU A 82 -24.04 -12.42 -6.82
N PRO A 83 -23.97 -11.15 -7.25
CA PRO A 83 -22.71 -10.41 -7.44
C PRO A 83 -21.83 -10.34 -6.19
N HIS A 84 -22.43 -10.27 -5.00
CA HIS A 84 -21.69 -10.20 -3.72
C HIS A 84 -20.95 -11.50 -3.34
N HIS A 85 -21.22 -12.60 -4.05
CA HIS A 85 -20.64 -13.91 -3.74
C HIS A 85 -19.62 -14.38 -4.78
N ILE A 86 -19.25 -13.56 -5.76
CA ILE A 86 -18.35 -13.97 -6.85
C ILE A 86 -16.88 -13.99 -6.38
N SER A 87 -16.46 -13.05 -5.53
CA SER A 87 -15.13 -13.07 -4.94
C SER A 87 -15.06 -14.13 -3.82
N ARG A 88 -14.42 -15.26 -4.11
CA ARG A 88 -14.37 -16.46 -3.22
C ARG A 88 -12.94 -16.92 -2.94
N PRO A 89 -12.16 -16.16 -2.17
CA PRO A 89 -10.81 -16.57 -1.82
C PRO A 89 -10.82 -17.90 -1.04
N PHE A 90 -9.95 -18.83 -1.45
CA PHE A 90 -9.77 -20.15 -0.82
C PHE A 90 -10.99 -21.10 -0.85
N ASP A 91 -12.04 -20.78 -1.61
CA ASP A 91 -13.19 -21.67 -1.78
C ASP A 91 -12.92 -22.78 -2.81
N SER A 92 -13.58 -23.93 -2.62
CA SER A 92 -13.55 -25.07 -3.56
C SER A 92 -14.13 -24.75 -4.94
N ARG A 93 -15.10 -23.83 -4.99
CA ARG A 93 -15.81 -23.37 -6.19
C ARG A 93 -15.26 -22.03 -6.71
N ARG A 94 -14.04 -21.64 -6.33
CA ARG A 94 -13.39 -20.42 -6.88
C ARG A 94 -13.17 -20.57 -8.39
N ASN A 95 -13.49 -19.53 -9.16
CA ASN A 95 -13.49 -19.60 -10.63
C ASN A 95 -12.84 -18.40 -11.31
N GLY A 96 -11.91 -17.72 -10.64
CA GLY A 96 -11.23 -16.52 -11.13
C GLY A 96 -11.25 -15.41 -10.09
N PHE A 97 -10.65 -14.28 -10.39
CA PHE A 97 -10.75 -13.08 -9.55
C PHE A 97 -11.78 -12.09 -10.11
N VAL A 98 -12.25 -11.19 -9.25
CA VAL A 98 -13.10 -10.06 -9.64
C VAL A 98 -12.21 -8.83 -9.79
N MET A 99 -12.22 -8.19 -10.96
CA MET A 99 -11.48 -6.93 -11.17
C MET A 99 -12.04 -5.81 -10.28
N SER A 100 -11.16 -5.00 -9.74
CA SER A 100 -11.49 -3.86 -8.89
C SER A 100 -10.48 -2.74 -9.07
N GLU A 101 -10.91 -1.52 -8.81
CA GLU A 101 -10.06 -0.33 -8.72
C GLU A 101 -10.10 0.23 -7.29
N GLY A 102 -9.10 1.03 -6.93
CA GLY A 102 -9.07 1.65 -5.60
C GLY A 102 -7.72 2.26 -5.24
N ALA A 103 -7.70 2.97 -4.12
CA ALA A 103 -6.50 3.58 -3.56
C ALA A 103 -6.47 3.42 -2.04
N ALA A 104 -5.27 3.33 -1.48
CA ALA A 104 -5.06 3.30 -0.04
C ALA A 104 -3.72 3.93 0.32
N ALA A 105 -3.65 4.58 1.48
CA ALA A 105 -2.42 5.10 2.06
C ALA A 105 -2.43 4.94 3.58
N LEU A 106 -1.26 4.76 4.18
CA LEU A 106 -1.01 4.68 5.60
C LEU A 106 0.18 5.56 5.97
N VAL A 107 0.13 6.13 7.18
CA VAL A 107 1.24 6.88 7.76
C VAL A 107 2.00 5.95 8.70
N LEU A 108 3.25 5.70 8.36
CA LEU A 108 4.17 4.87 9.12
C LEU A 108 5.12 5.78 9.90
N GLN A 109 5.39 5.45 11.14
CA GLN A 109 6.39 6.15 11.95
C GLN A 109 7.28 5.15 12.67
N ALA A 110 8.47 5.60 13.05
CA ALA A 110 9.32 4.86 13.98
C ALA A 110 8.64 4.73 15.34
N TRP A 111 8.83 3.57 15.99
CA TRP A 111 8.39 3.32 17.35
C TRP A 111 9.55 2.81 18.21
N PRO A 112 9.77 3.35 19.42
CA PRO A 112 9.13 4.55 19.98
C PRO A 112 9.46 5.82 19.17
N PRO A 113 8.59 6.85 19.19
CA PRO A 113 8.80 8.05 18.38
C PRO A 113 9.99 8.85 18.91
N PRO A 114 10.84 9.41 18.03
CA PRO A 114 11.90 10.31 18.44
C PRO A 114 11.35 11.55 19.15
N LEU A 115 12.11 12.13 20.09
CA LEU A 115 11.68 13.30 20.87
C LEU A 115 11.22 14.47 19.99
N HIS A 116 11.90 14.72 18.87
CA HIS A 116 11.50 15.81 17.96
C HIS A 116 10.13 15.57 17.32
N VAL A 117 9.76 14.31 17.06
CA VAL A 117 8.46 13.92 16.49
C VAL A 117 7.39 14.05 17.57
N GLN A 118 7.70 13.58 18.78
CA GLN A 118 6.79 13.67 19.92
C GLN A 118 6.46 15.13 20.29
N SER A 119 7.45 16.01 20.35
CA SER A 119 7.23 17.45 20.61
C SER A 119 6.31 18.10 19.56
N ARG A 120 6.41 17.67 18.29
CA ARG A 120 5.52 18.13 17.22
C ARG A 120 4.10 17.62 17.41
N TYR A 121 3.91 16.33 17.69
CA TYR A 121 2.57 15.78 17.98
C TYR A 121 1.90 16.52 19.12
N SER A 122 2.60 16.73 20.23
CA SER A 122 2.10 17.47 21.39
C SER A 122 1.68 18.90 21.01
N SER A 123 2.48 19.60 20.19
CA SER A 123 2.15 20.96 19.75
C SER A 123 0.91 21.04 18.85
N ILE A 124 0.57 19.97 18.12
CA ILE A 124 -0.55 19.96 17.17
C ILE A 124 -1.83 19.44 17.83
N THR A 125 -1.73 18.34 18.58
CA THR A 125 -2.87 17.62 19.14
C THR A 125 -3.15 18.05 20.59
N GLY A 126 -2.23 18.76 21.25
CA GLY A 126 -2.35 19.14 22.66
C GLY A 126 -2.20 17.96 23.63
N THR A 127 -1.71 16.82 23.15
CA THR A 127 -1.53 15.59 23.92
C THR A 127 -0.15 15.00 23.66
N ASP A 128 0.52 14.58 24.73
CA ASP A 128 1.86 13.96 24.64
C ASP A 128 1.82 12.47 24.27
N VAL A 129 0.61 11.90 24.25
CA VAL A 129 0.35 10.48 24.01
C VAL A 129 0.04 10.27 22.53
N VAL A 130 0.94 9.58 21.82
CA VAL A 130 0.67 9.09 20.48
C VAL A 130 0.02 7.70 20.58
N ASN A 131 -1.21 7.55 20.11
CA ASN A 131 -1.93 6.28 20.12
C ASN A 131 -1.85 5.61 18.72
N PRO A 132 -0.98 4.60 18.52
CA PRO A 132 -0.89 3.91 17.24
C PRO A 132 -2.15 3.07 16.98
N LEU A 133 -2.60 3.03 15.72
CA LEU A 133 -3.73 2.18 15.32
C LEU A 133 -3.35 0.69 15.29
N ALA A 134 -2.12 0.40 14.88
CA ALA A 134 -1.55 -0.94 14.82
C ALA A 134 -0.03 -0.87 14.81
N GLU A 135 0.63 -1.95 15.22
CA GLU A 135 2.07 -2.15 15.11
C GLU A 135 2.39 -3.12 13.97
N ILE A 136 3.43 -2.81 13.21
CA ILE A 136 3.91 -3.68 12.14
C ILE A 136 5.02 -4.58 12.69
N VAL A 137 4.69 -5.85 12.92
CA VAL A 137 5.62 -6.85 13.50
C VAL A 137 6.66 -7.33 12.49
N GLY A 138 6.36 -7.27 11.19
CA GLY A 138 7.29 -7.67 10.15
C GLY A 138 6.69 -7.64 8.75
N TYR A 139 7.54 -7.87 7.75
CA TYR A 139 7.15 -8.04 6.36
C TYR A 139 7.98 -9.17 5.74
N GLY A 140 7.34 -10.04 4.97
CA GLY A 140 8.04 -11.04 4.15
C GLY A 140 8.47 -10.41 2.84
N ARG A 141 9.62 -10.83 2.29
CA ARG A 141 9.99 -10.69 0.87
C ARG A 141 10.45 -12.06 0.41
N THR A 142 9.82 -12.63 -0.61
CA THR A 142 10.35 -13.83 -1.25
C THR A 142 11.58 -13.42 -2.05
N SER A 143 12.75 -14.00 -1.74
CA SER A 143 13.94 -13.86 -2.59
C SER A 143 13.69 -14.58 -3.91
N LYS A 144 13.89 -13.89 -5.03
CA LYS A 144 14.07 -14.57 -6.32
C LYS A 144 15.36 -15.36 -6.31
#